data_AF-A0A952RJK3-F1
#
_entry.id   AF-A0A952RJK3-F1
#
_cell.length_a   1.000
_cell.length_b   1.000
_cell.length_c   1.000
_cell.angle_alpha   90.00
_cell.angle_beta   90.00
_cell.angle_gamma   90.00
#
_symmetry.space_group_name_H-M   'P 1'
#
loop_
_entity.id
_entity.type
_entity.pdbx_description
1 polymer ?
#
loop_
_entity_poly.entity_id
_entity_poly.type
_entity_poly.pdbx_seq_one_letter_code
_entity_poly.pdbx_strand_id
1 'polypeptide(L)'
;MFRWLWTKTKAVWERAKAERAEPKEIGWAVAIGVFVGCSPSIPFHTVVALAAATLFKKNRLFTWMGSRVCNAVTLPFIAIAEVQVGHRLRTGEWMTIDRHDVLDQVAALLVDWMLGLLPVGGAMALLFGVLAWQLALRRDRRRAAAAALRASEEAGTIG
;
A
#
# COMPACT_ATOMS: atom_id res chain seq x y z
N MET A 1 -33.93 -9.04 -7.40
CA MET A 1 -32.83 -8.22 -7.93
C MET A 1 -31.65 -8.08 -6.96
N PHE A 2 -31.87 -7.66 -5.70
CA PHE A 2 -30.81 -7.42 -4.71
C PHE A 2 -29.91 -8.63 -4.38
N ARG A 3 -30.48 -9.83 -4.14
CA ARG A 3 -29.69 -11.06 -3.88
C ARG A 3 -28.77 -11.47 -5.03
N TRP A 4 -29.17 -11.23 -6.28
CA TRP A 4 -28.37 -11.57 -7.46
C TRP A 4 -27.19 -10.60 -7.65
N LEU A 5 -27.40 -9.32 -7.36
CA LEU A 5 -26.31 -8.34 -7.39
C LEU A 5 -25.26 -8.63 -6.31
N TRP A 6 -25.71 -9.08 -5.13
CA TRP A 6 -24.86 -9.46 -4.02
C TRP A 6 -23.98 -10.70 -4.31
N THR A 7 -24.53 -11.74 -4.94
CA THR A 7 -23.75 -12.93 -5.26
C THR A 7 -22.67 -12.64 -6.31
N LYS A 8 -22.99 -11.82 -7.32
CA LYS A 8 -22.02 -11.40 -8.34
C LYS A 8 -20.89 -10.55 -7.77
N THR A 9 -21.22 -9.55 -6.97
CA THR A 9 -20.21 -8.69 -6.31
C THR A 9 -19.31 -9.48 -5.38
N LYS A 10 -19.89 -10.39 -4.57
CA LYS A 10 -19.12 -11.31 -3.73
C LYS A 10 -18.18 -12.19 -4.55
N ALA A 11 -18.65 -12.74 -5.67
CA ALA A 11 -17.81 -13.59 -6.53
C ALA A 11 -16.61 -12.82 -7.13
N VAL A 12 -16.82 -11.60 -7.60
CA VAL A 12 -15.74 -10.75 -8.12
C VAL A 12 -14.75 -10.40 -7.00
N TRP A 13 -15.26 -10.07 -5.82
CA TRP A 13 -14.45 -9.74 -4.66
C TRP A 13 -13.56 -10.90 -4.20
N GLU A 14 -14.12 -12.11 -4.10
CA GLU A 14 -13.34 -13.30 -3.73
C GLU A 14 -12.28 -13.63 -4.79
N ARG A 15 -12.59 -13.48 -6.08
CA ARG A 15 -11.60 -13.65 -7.16
C ARG A 15 -10.46 -12.62 -7.05
N ALA A 16 -10.80 -11.35 -6.84
CA ALA A 16 -9.81 -10.28 -6.69
C ALA A 16 -8.91 -10.49 -5.47
N LYS A 17 -9.44 -11.05 -4.37
CA LYS A 17 -8.65 -11.42 -3.18
C LYS A 17 -7.77 -12.65 -3.40
N ALA A 18 -8.20 -13.60 -4.21
CA ALA A 18 -7.51 -14.86 -4.45
C ALA A 18 -6.44 -14.76 -5.54
N GLU A 19 -6.55 -13.79 -6.45
CA GLU A 19 -5.57 -13.55 -7.50
C GLU A 19 -4.18 -13.27 -6.91
N ARG A 20 -3.16 -14.06 -7.25
CA ARG A 20 -1.77 -13.87 -6.77
C ARG A 20 -1.70 -13.60 -5.26
N ALA A 21 -2.42 -14.41 -4.49
CA ALA A 21 -2.64 -14.20 -3.06
C ALA A 21 -1.58 -14.85 -2.15
N GLU A 22 -0.44 -15.29 -2.71
CA GLU A 22 0.69 -15.73 -1.91
C GLU A 22 1.18 -14.60 -0.99
N PRO A 23 1.59 -14.88 0.26
CA PRO A 23 1.94 -13.85 1.22
C PRO A 23 2.96 -12.82 0.70
N LYS A 24 3.96 -13.28 -0.05
CA LYS A 24 5.00 -12.44 -0.64
C LYS A 24 4.42 -11.53 -1.73
N GLU A 25 3.52 -12.05 -2.56
CA GLU A 25 2.85 -11.27 -3.62
C GLU A 25 1.94 -10.18 -3.04
N ILE A 26 1.24 -10.48 -1.94
CA ILE A 26 0.45 -9.50 -1.20
C ILE A 26 1.36 -8.40 -0.64
N GLY A 27 2.49 -8.77 -0.04
CA GLY A 27 3.47 -7.79 0.47
C GLY A 27 3.98 -6.85 -0.60
N TRP A 28 4.39 -7.39 -1.76
CA TRP A 28 4.82 -6.58 -2.91
C TRP A 28 3.72 -5.69 -3.47
N ALA A 29 2.50 -6.21 -3.61
CA ALA A 29 1.36 -5.43 -4.09
C ALA A 29 1.11 -4.22 -3.17
N VAL A 30 1.07 -4.45 -1.84
CA VAL A 30 0.88 -3.37 -0.87
C VAL A 30 2.03 -2.37 -0.91
N ALA A 31 3.29 -2.83 -0.97
CA ALA A 31 4.46 -1.95 -1.05
C ALA A 31 4.40 -1.00 -2.26
N ILE A 32 4.11 -1.55 -3.45
CA ILE A 32 3.95 -0.74 -4.67
C ILE A 32 2.80 0.26 -4.50
N GLY A 33 1.68 -0.20 -3.93
CA GLY A 33 0.52 0.64 -3.66
C GLY A 33 0.88 1.83 -2.79
N VAL A 34 1.54 1.57 -1.65
CA VAL A 34 1.94 2.61 -0.70
C VAL A 34 2.93 3.58 -1.32
N PHE A 35 3.92 3.10 -2.06
CA PHE A 35 4.89 3.95 -2.77
C PHE A 35 4.18 4.90 -3.74
N VAL A 36 3.26 4.37 -4.56
CA VAL A 36 2.43 5.17 -5.47
C VAL A 36 1.52 6.14 -4.69
N GLY A 37 1.02 5.75 -3.52
CA GLY A 37 0.23 6.61 -2.64
C GLY A 37 1.02 7.79 -2.08
N CYS A 38 2.31 7.61 -1.80
CA CYS A 38 3.18 8.68 -1.31
C CYS A 38 3.58 9.66 -2.42
N SER A 39 3.66 9.19 -3.68
CA SER A 39 4.02 10.06 -4.81
C SER A 39 3.06 11.26 -4.97
N PRO A 40 3.52 12.41 -5.49
CA PRO A 40 2.67 13.57 -5.76
C PRO A 40 1.78 13.38 -7.01
N SER A 41 1.16 12.20 -7.18
CA SER A 41 0.30 11.85 -8.33
C SER A 41 -1.19 12.19 -8.10
N ILE A 42 -1.47 13.22 -7.29
CA ILE A 42 -2.83 13.68 -7.01
C ILE A 42 -3.44 14.26 -8.29
N PRO A 43 -4.70 13.94 -8.67
CA PRO A 43 -5.67 13.02 -8.05
C PRO A 43 -5.65 11.58 -8.62
N PHE A 44 -4.70 11.26 -9.50
CA PHE A 44 -4.69 10.05 -10.32
C PHE A 44 -4.13 8.79 -9.64
N HIS A 45 -3.91 8.78 -8.32
CA HIS A 45 -3.34 7.64 -7.59
C HIS A 45 -4.02 6.30 -7.88
N THR A 46 -5.35 6.27 -8.06
CA THR A 46 -6.05 5.02 -8.41
C THR A 46 -5.61 4.49 -9.77
N VAL A 47 -5.54 5.35 -10.78
CA VAL A 47 -5.13 4.96 -12.12
C VAL A 47 -3.67 4.52 -12.11
N VAL A 48 -2.79 5.30 -11.46
CA VAL A 48 -1.37 4.99 -11.35
C VAL A 48 -1.15 3.69 -10.58
N ALA A 49 -1.86 3.44 -9.49
CA ALA A 49 -1.73 2.21 -8.71
C ALA A 49 -2.19 0.97 -9.50
N LEU A 50 -3.29 1.07 -10.26
CA LEU A 50 -3.77 -0.04 -11.10
C LEU A 50 -2.87 -0.28 -12.32
N ALA A 51 -2.33 0.78 -12.90
CA ALA A 51 -1.34 0.70 -13.98
C ALA A 51 -0.05 0.04 -13.47
N ALA A 52 0.47 0.48 -12.32
CA ALA A 52 1.64 -0.11 -11.67
C ALA A 52 1.40 -1.58 -11.32
N ALA A 53 0.25 -1.92 -10.72
CA ALA A 53 -0.11 -3.31 -10.44
C ALA A 53 -0.12 -4.18 -11.70
N THR A 54 -0.62 -3.64 -12.81
CA THR A 54 -0.65 -4.34 -14.10
C THR A 54 0.75 -4.51 -14.68
N LEU A 55 1.55 -3.45 -14.67
CA LEU A 55 2.92 -3.43 -15.18
C LEU A 55 3.82 -4.41 -14.42
N PHE A 56 3.78 -4.36 -13.08
CA PHE A 56 4.56 -5.24 -12.20
C PHE A 56 3.94 -6.62 -12.01
N LYS A 57 2.81 -6.90 -12.68
CA LYS A 57 2.08 -8.17 -12.58
C LYS A 57 1.78 -8.52 -11.11
N LYS A 58 1.30 -7.56 -10.32
CA LYS A 58 0.86 -7.75 -8.92
C LYS A 58 -0.65 -7.67 -8.79
N ASN A 59 -1.16 -8.12 -7.63
CA ASN A 59 -2.59 -8.08 -7.34
C ASN A 59 -3.08 -6.62 -7.31
N ARG A 60 -4.01 -6.30 -8.21
CA ARG A 60 -4.57 -4.95 -8.38
C ARG A 60 -5.34 -4.47 -7.16
N LEU A 61 -6.07 -5.36 -6.49
CA LEU A 61 -6.84 -5.05 -5.28
C LEU A 61 -5.91 -4.66 -4.13
N PHE A 62 -4.90 -5.48 -3.82
CA PHE A 62 -3.97 -5.18 -2.72
C PHE A 62 -3.10 -3.95 -3.02
N THR A 63 -2.71 -3.75 -4.28
CA THR A 63 -2.00 -2.52 -4.69
C THR A 63 -2.88 -1.29 -4.52
N TRP A 64 -4.14 -1.35 -4.98
CA TRP A 64 -5.09 -0.28 -4.78
C TRP A 64 -5.32 0.03 -3.29
N MET A 65 -5.49 -1.01 -2.45
CA MET A 65 -5.61 -0.83 -1.00
C MET A 65 -4.36 -0.18 -0.39
N GLY A 66 -3.16 -0.61 -0.79
CA GLY A 66 -1.90 0.01 -0.33
C GLY A 66 -1.85 1.51 -0.65
N SER A 67 -2.28 1.90 -1.85
CA SER A 67 -2.32 3.32 -2.24
C SER A 67 -3.32 4.19 -1.49
N ARG A 68 -4.18 3.59 -0.64
CA ARG A 68 -5.10 4.33 0.25
C ARG A 68 -4.53 4.56 1.65
N VAL A 69 -3.34 4.05 1.95
CA VAL A 69 -2.61 4.40 3.19
C VAL A 69 -2.37 5.91 3.24
N CYS A 70 -2.05 6.51 2.09
CA CYS A 70 -1.96 7.95 1.92
C CYS A 70 -3.35 8.52 1.60
N ASN A 71 -4.10 8.86 2.64
CA ASN A 71 -5.43 9.48 2.55
C ASN A 71 -5.36 10.97 2.92
N ALA A 72 -6.48 11.70 2.79
CA ALA A 72 -6.55 13.14 3.05
C ALA A 72 -6.04 13.56 4.43
N VAL A 73 -6.12 12.68 5.44
CA VAL A 73 -5.64 12.97 6.79
C VAL A 73 -4.13 12.73 6.90
N THR A 74 -3.61 11.64 6.34
CA THR A 74 -2.19 11.29 6.47
C THR A 74 -1.29 12.04 5.48
N LEU A 75 -1.82 12.41 4.31
CA LEU A 75 -1.06 12.98 3.21
C LEU A 75 -0.33 14.29 3.57
N PRO A 76 -0.93 15.25 4.32
CA PRO A 76 -0.20 16.46 4.72
C PRO A 76 1.05 16.15 5.56
N PHE A 77 0.96 15.17 6.46
CA PHE A 77 2.10 14.77 7.30
C PHE A 77 3.20 14.10 6.48
N ILE A 78 2.82 13.23 5.53
CA ILE A 78 3.77 12.56 4.64
C ILE A 78 4.45 13.58 3.73
N ALA A 79 3.70 14.51 3.14
CA ALA A 79 4.24 15.56 2.27
C ALA A 79 5.22 16.48 3.03
N ILE A 80 4.90 16.87 4.26
CA ILE A 80 5.83 17.65 5.10
C ILE A 80 7.10 16.85 5.37
N ALA A 81 6.97 15.55 5.72
CA ALA A 81 8.13 14.69 5.95
C ALA A 81 8.99 14.54 4.69
N GLU A 82 8.37 14.34 3.53
CA GLU A 82 9.05 14.24 2.25
C GLU A 82 9.78 15.53 1.91
N VAL A 83 9.13 16.69 1.99
CA VAL A 83 9.77 17.98 1.74
C VAL A 83 10.92 18.24 2.72
N GLN A 84 10.74 17.97 4.01
CA GLN A 84 11.80 18.16 5.00
C GLN A 84 13.02 17.28 4.74
N VAL A 85 12.79 15.99 4.46
CA VAL A 85 13.87 15.04 4.16
C VAL A 85 14.52 15.39 2.82
N GLY A 86 13.75 15.72 1.80
CA GLY A 86 14.27 16.11 0.49
C GLY A 86 15.07 17.40 0.52
N HIS A 87 14.59 18.40 1.26
CA HIS A 87 15.32 19.65 1.49
C HIS A 87 16.67 19.36 2.16
N ARG A 88 16.67 18.57 3.25
CA ARG A 88 17.89 18.16 3.93
C ARG A 88 18.85 17.40 3.02
N LEU A 89 18.35 16.54 2.14
CA LEU A 89 19.18 15.84 1.17
C LEU A 89 19.79 16.78 0.12
N ARG A 90 19.09 17.86 -0.24
CA ARG A 90 19.54 18.85 -1.23
C ARG A 90 20.47 19.91 -0.65
N THR A 91 20.18 20.43 0.54
CA THR A 91 20.86 21.60 1.13
C THR A 91 21.71 21.26 2.34
N GLY A 92 21.50 20.11 2.97
CA GLY A 92 22.14 19.72 4.24
C GLY A 92 21.44 20.25 5.49
N GLU A 93 20.50 21.19 5.34
CA GLU A 93 19.77 21.83 6.44
C GLU A 93 18.30 21.41 6.48
N TRP A 94 17.64 21.63 7.61
CA TRP A 94 16.19 21.41 7.71
C TRP A 94 15.46 22.66 7.20
N MET A 95 14.34 22.45 6.51
CA MET A 95 13.57 23.55 5.94
C MET A 95 12.87 24.33 7.06
N THR A 96 13.11 25.63 7.11
CA THR A 96 12.32 26.58 7.92
C THR A 96 11.05 26.94 7.16
N ILE A 97 9.89 26.56 7.70
CA ILE A 97 8.59 26.86 7.08
C ILE A 97 8.27 28.32 7.35
N ASP A 98 8.57 29.20 6.40
CA ASP A 98 8.10 30.59 6.42
C ASP A 98 6.93 30.76 5.45
N ARG A 99 5.83 31.36 5.92
CA ARG A 99 4.55 31.34 5.19
C ARG A 99 4.52 32.28 3.98
N HIS A 100 5.39 33.28 3.99
CA HIS A 100 5.37 34.37 3.02
C HIS A 100 5.99 33.97 1.66
N ASP A 101 6.85 32.94 1.63
CA ASP A 101 7.63 32.59 0.43
C ASP A 101 7.20 31.27 -0.22
N VAL A 102 6.14 30.61 0.28
CA VAL A 102 5.71 29.27 -0.18
C VAL A 102 5.33 29.28 -1.67
N LEU A 103 4.72 30.38 -2.14
CA LEU A 103 4.29 30.50 -3.55
C LEU A 103 5.47 30.79 -4.49
N ASP A 104 6.49 31.52 -4.02
CA ASP A 104 7.69 31.81 -4.82
C ASP A 104 8.63 30.59 -4.89
N GLN A 105 8.52 29.69 -3.91
CA GLN A 105 9.36 28.49 -3.79
C GLN A 105 8.68 27.21 -4.28
N VAL A 106 7.52 27.27 -4.95
CA VAL A 106 6.76 26.08 -5.40
C VAL A 106 7.64 25.09 -6.17
N ALA A 107 8.50 25.57 -7.07
CA ALA A 107 9.39 24.71 -7.84
C ALA A 107 10.41 23.99 -6.94
N ALA A 108 11.00 24.70 -5.97
CA ALA A 108 11.95 24.13 -5.02
C ALA A 108 11.27 23.12 -4.08
N LEU A 109 10.06 23.44 -3.60
CA LEU A 109 9.25 22.55 -2.78
C LEU A 109 8.85 21.28 -3.53
N LEU A 110 8.52 21.38 -4.81
CA LEU A 110 8.21 20.21 -5.64
C LEU A 110 9.45 19.31 -5.82
N VAL A 111 10.62 19.90 -6.04
CA VAL A 111 11.89 19.16 -6.11
C VAL A 111 12.17 18.46 -4.78
N ASP A 112 12.05 19.18 -3.66
CA ASP A 112 12.24 18.62 -2.32
C ASP A 112 11.24 17.48 -2.05
N TRP A 113 9.98 17.65 -2.46
CA TRP A 113 8.96 16.61 -2.35
C TRP A 113 9.35 15.36 -3.17
N MET A 114 9.79 15.54 -4.42
CA MET A 114 10.25 14.43 -5.27
C MET A 114 11.49 13.73 -4.71
N LEU A 115 12.43 14.49 -4.14
CA LEU A 115 13.63 13.95 -3.49
C LEU A 115 13.30 13.17 -2.21
N GLY A 116 12.32 13.65 -1.44
CA GLY A 116 11.83 13.01 -0.23
C GLY A 116 11.04 11.73 -0.47
N LEU A 117 10.43 11.57 -1.64
CA LEU A 117 9.62 10.40 -2.00
C LEU A 117 10.41 9.09 -1.92
N LEU A 118 11.67 9.09 -2.36
CA LEU A 118 12.51 7.89 -2.32
C LEU A 118 12.78 7.40 -0.89
N PRO A 119 13.33 8.21 0.03
CA PRO A 119 13.58 7.77 1.40
C PRO A 119 12.29 7.58 2.20
N VAL A 120 11.35 8.53 2.17
CA VAL A 120 10.14 8.48 3.00
C VAL A 120 9.13 7.51 2.41
N GLY A 121 8.75 7.68 1.14
CA GLY A 121 7.85 6.77 0.44
C GLY A 121 8.41 5.35 0.33
N GLY A 122 9.73 5.20 0.12
CA GLY A 122 10.39 3.90 0.13
C GLY A 122 10.36 3.23 1.52
N ALA A 123 10.62 3.98 2.60
CA ALA A 123 10.52 3.46 3.95
C ALA A 123 9.07 3.05 4.30
N MET A 124 8.09 3.86 3.92
CA MET A 124 6.67 3.53 4.10
C MET A 124 6.27 2.29 3.30
N ALA A 125 6.69 2.21 2.03
CA ALA A 125 6.43 1.05 1.18
C ALA A 125 7.02 -0.24 1.78
N LEU A 126 8.25 -0.18 2.27
CA LEU A 126 8.89 -1.30 2.94
C LEU A 126 8.15 -1.70 4.22
N LEU A 127 7.84 -0.73 5.08
CA LEU A 127 7.13 -0.97 6.35
C LEU A 127 5.78 -1.66 6.11
N PHE A 128 4.92 -1.06 5.30
CA PHE A 128 3.57 -1.59 5.05
C PHE A 128 3.60 -2.87 4.21
N GLY A 129 4.54 -3.00 3.27
CA GLY A 129 4.74 -4.23 2.50
C GLY A 129 5.16 -5.41 3.38
N VAL A 130 6.11 -5.20 4.29
CA VAL A 130 6.55 -6.22 5.26
C VAL A 130 5.42 -6.57 6.22
N LEU A 131 4.69 -5.58 6.75
CA LEU A 131 3.53 -5.83 7.61
C LEU A 131 2.46 -6.65 6.88
N ALA A 132 2.13 -6.31 5.65
CA ALA A 132 1.15 -7.06 4.85
C ALA A 132 1.62 -8.50 4.58
N TRP A 133 2.91 -8.69 4.26
CA TRP A 133 3.50 -10.02 4.10
C TRP A 133 3.40 -10.85 5.38
N GLN A 134 3.78 -10.27 6.52
CA GLN A 134 3.72 -10.95 7.82
C GLN A 134 2.29 -11.32 8.19
N LEU A 135 1.33 -10.44 7.98
CA LEU A 135 -0.08 -10.71 8.24
C LEU A 135 -0.63 -11.82 7.33
N ALA A 136 -0.28 -11.80 6.05
CA ALA A 136 -0.64 -12.86 5.12
C ALA A 136 -0.01 -14.22 5.50
N LEU A 137 1.25 -14.21 5.94
CA LEU A 137 1.93 -15.42 6.40
C LEU A 137 1.28 -15.99 7.68
N ARG A 138 0.93 -15.12 8.64
CA ARG A 138 0.19 -15.49 9.85
C ARG A 138 -1.18 -16.06 9.50
N ARG A 139 -1.89 -15.47 8.54
CA ARG A 139 -3.18 -15.94 8.05
C ARG A 139 -3.07 -17.36 7.51
N ASP A 140 -2.09 -17.63 6.66
CA ASP A 140 -1.95 -18.93 6.00
C ASP A 140 -1.52 -20.02 6.98
N ARG A 141 -0.62 -19.72 7.92
CA ARG A 141 -0.27 -20.64 9.02
C ARG A 141 -1.48 -21.00 9.89
N ARG A 142 -2.30 -20.01 10.26
CA ARG A 142 -3.53 -20.25 11.04
C ARG A 142 -4.53 -21.12 10.30
N ARG A 143 -4.67 -20.95 8.97
CA ARG A 143 -5.54 -21.77 8.13
C ARG A 143 -5.04 -23.22 8.06
N ALA A 144 -3.73 -23.41 7.88
CA ALA A 144 -3.14 -24.75 7.85
C ALA A 144 -3.31 -25.47 9.19
N ALA A 145 -3.06 -24.80 10.32
CA ALA A 145 -3.27 -25.36 11.65
C ALA A 145 -4.74 -25.75 11.91
N ALA A 146 -5.69 -24.88 11.53
CA ALA A 146 -7.11 -25.17 11.67
C ALA A 146 -7.57 -26.35 10.79
N ALA A 147 -7.00 -26.49 9.59
CA ALA A 147 -7.29 -27.62 8.70
C ALA A 147 -6.75 -28.95 9.26
N ALA A 148 -5.54 -28.93 9.83
CA ALA A 148 -4.94 -30.10 10.47
C ALA A 148 -5.75 -30.57 11.69
N LEU A 149 -6.24 -29.63 12.52
CA LEU A 149 -7.10 -29.95 13.66
C LEU A 149 -8.39 -30.64 13.20
N ARG A 150 -9.08 -30.07 12.20
CA ARG A 150 -10.31 -30.66 11.64
C ARG A 150 -10.08 -32.06 11.08
N ALA A 151 -8.96 -32.28 10.36
CA ALA A 151 -8.61 -33.59 9.85
C ALA A 151 -8.37 -34.62 10.98
N SER A 152 -7.80 -34.19 12.11
CA SER A 152 -7.62 -35.07 13.28
C SER A 152 -8.93 -35.40 14.00
N GLU A 153 -9.88 -34.46 14.07
CA GLU A 153 -11.22 -34.66 14.62
C GLU A 153 -12.05 -35.63 13.76
N GLU A 154 -11.97 -35.47 12.43
CA GLU A 154 -12.63 -36.37 11.47
C GLU A 154 -12.02 -37.78 11.51
N ALA A 155 -10.70 -37.92 11.65
CA ALA A 155 -10.05 -39.23 11.76
C ALA A 155 -10.37 -39.94 13.10
N GLY A 156 -10.54 -39.18 14.19
CA GLY A 156 -10.86 -39.71 15.51
C GLY A 156 -12.34 -40.09 15.72
N THR A 157 -13.25 -39.62 14.87
CA THR A 157 -14.68 -39.97 14.94
C THR A 157 -15.04 -41.24 14.15
N ILE A 158 -14.11 -41.80 13.38
CA ILE A 158 -14.30 -43.00 12.54
C ILE A 158 -13.73 -44.27 13.21
N GLY A 159 -13.01 -44.15 14.33
CA GLY A 159 -12.47 -45.27 15.12
C GLY A 159 -13.26 -45.52 16.39
#